data_AF-A0A259CJL8-F1
#
_entry.id   AF-A0A259CJL8-F1
#
_cell.length_a   1.000
_cell.length_b   1.000
_cell.length_c   1.000
_cell.angle_alpha   90.00
_cell.angle_beta   90.00
_cell.angle_gamma   90.00
#
_symmetry.space_group_name_H-M   'P 1'
#
loop_
_entity.id
_entity.type
_entity.pdbx_description
1 polymer ?
#
loop_
_entity_poly.entity_id
_entity_poly.type
_entity_poly.pdbx_seq_one_letter_code
_entity_poly.pdbx_strand_id
1 'polypeptide(L)'
;MVEHPDTIIVSSTEAYSDCGASLGDTHSRLVATRQVFDLPVLKIEVSEYQVHAKKCPCSKTINKGSFPQGVSAPTQYGKRFDAAIVYLQLSSLQ
;
A
#
# COMPACT_ATOMS: atom_id res chain seq x y z
N MET A 1 18.80 -9.27 1.93
CA MET A 1 18.77 -8.93 0.48
C MET A 1 18.02 -10.05 -0.23
N VAL A 2 17.10 -9.76 -1.14
CA VAL A 2 16.38 -10.74 -1.96
C VAL A 2 17.11 -11.01 -3.27
N GLU A 3 16.99 -12.23 -3.80
CA GLU A 3 17.65 -12.62 -5.06
C GLU A 3 17.01 -11.97 -6.30
N HIS A 4 15.69 -11.74 -6.25
CA HIS A 4 14.90 -11.17 -7.35
C HIS A 4 14.15 -9.92 -6.86
N PRO A 5 14.76 -8.72 -6.91
CA PRO A 5 14.06 -7.50 -6.55
C PRO A 5 12.99 -7.15 -7.59
N ASP A 6 11.90 -6.52 -7.17
CA ASP A 6 10.79 -6.14 -8.05
C ASP A 6 11.20 -5.11 -9.12
N THR A 7 12.21 -4.29 -8.83
CA THR A 7 12.74 -3.28 -9.76
C THR A 7 14.24 -3.09 -9.54
N ILE A 8 14.98 -2.95 -10.64
CA ILE A 8 16.42 -2.63 -10.63
C ILE A 8 16.59 -1.21 -11.14
N ILE A 9 17.05 -0.31 -10.26
CA ILE A 9 17.41 1.05 -10.62
C ILE A 9 18.93 1.10 -10.77
N VAL A 10 19.42 1.35 -11.99
CA VAL A 10 20.84 1.46 -12.28
C VAL A 10 21.27 2.92 -12.10
N SER A 11 22.17 3.17 -11.15
CA SER A 11 22.85 4.45 -11.01
C SER A 11 24.18 4.38 -11.76
N SER A 12 24.26 5.00 -12.93
CA SER A 12 25.51 5.14 -13.68
C SER A 12 26.19 6.46 -13.34
N THR A 13 27.52 6.51 -13.52
CA THR A 13 28.29 7.75 -13.47
C THR A 13 27.94 8.67 -14.63
N GLU A 14 28.39 9.93 -14.56
CA GLU A 14 28.27 10.86 -15.68
C GLU A 14 29.01 10.32 -16.93
N ALA A 15 28.62 10.84 -18.10
CA ALA A 15 29.15 10.42 -19.39
C ALA A 15 30.64 10.77 -19.58
N TYR A 16 31.26 11.51 -18.66
CA TYR A 16 32.65 11.93 -18.71
C TYR A 16 33.38 11.55 -17.43
N SER A 17 34.64 11.14 -17.58
CA SER A 17 35.55 10.91 -16.47
C SER A 17 36.08 12.23 -15.89
N ASP A 18 36.77 12.15 -14.75
CA ASP A 18 37.42 13.30 -14.11
C ASP A 18 38.47 14.00 -15.00
N CYS A 19 38.94 13.34 -16.06
CA CYS A 19 39.83 13.93 -17.06
C CYS A 19 39.11 14.47 -18.31
N GLY A 20 37.78 14.42 -18.34
CA GLY A 20 36.95 14.89 -19.45
C GLY A 20 36.81 13.91 -20.61
N ALA A 21 37.34 12.68 -20.49
CA ALA A 21 37.18 11.66 -21.53
C ALA A 21 35.76 11.05 -21.46
N SER A 22 35.15 10.78 -22.62
CA SER A 22 33.83 10.15 -22.67
C SER A 22 33.89 8.69 -22.19
N LEU A 23 32.95 8.33 -21.34
CA LEU A 23 32.70 6.96 -20.85
C LEU A 23 31.45 6.36 -21.50
N GLY A 24 30.78 7.07 -22.41
CA GLY A 24 29.49 6.67 -22.99
C GLY A 24 29.49 5.28 -23.66
N ASP A 25 30.61 4.90 -24.29
CA ASP A 25 30.76 3.60 -24.96
C ASP A 25 31.47 2.54 -24.10
N THR A 26 31.80 2.87 -22.85
CA THR A 26 32.51 1.95 -21.95
C THR A 26 31.52 1.03 -21.23
N HIS A 27 31.80 -0.28 -21.22
CA HIS A 27 30.99 -1.23 -20.47
C HIS A 27 31.06 -0.97 -18.97
N SER A 28 29.92 -0.69 -18.36
CA SER A 28 29.80 -0.60 -16.90
C SER A 28 29.92 -1.97 -16.25
N ARG A 29 30.61 -2.04 -15.10
CA ARG A 29 30.66 -3.22 -14.24
C ARG A 29 29.90 -2.94 -12.95
N LEU A 30 29.07 -3.90 -12.51
CA LEU A 30 28.43 -3.84 -11.20
C LEU A 30 29.49 -3.96 -10.10
N VAL A 31 29.61 -2.93 -9.25
CA VAL A 31 30.60 -2.89 -8.16
C VAL A 31 29.97 -3.09 -6.78
N ALA A 32 28.70 -2.70 -6.61
CA ALA A 32 27.97 -2.86 -5.36
C ALA A 32 26.45 -2.83 -5.62
N THR A 33 25.70 -3.43 -4.69
CA THR A 33 24.23 -3.39 -4.68
C THR A 33 23.71 -2.92 -3.33
N ARG A 34 22.58 -2.22 -3.34
CA ARG A 34 21.77 -1.90 -2.17
C ARG A 34 20.32 -2.14 -2.54
N GLN A 35 19.55 -2.67 -1.60
CA GLN A 35 18.10 -2.84 -1.75
C GLN A 35 17.40 -1.97 -0.73
N VAL A 36 16.43 -1.22 -1.20
CA VAL A 36 15.48 -0.48 -0.37
C VAL A 36 14.20 -1.30 -0.38
N PHE A 37 13.79 -1.77 0.79
CA PHE A 37 12.47 -2.36 0.98
C PHE A 37 11.50 -1.22 1.24
N ASP A 38 10.61 -0.98 0.29
CA ASP A 38 9.58 0.05 0.40
C ASP A 38 8.20 -0.59 0.31
N LEU A 39 7.20 0.13 0.79
CA LEU A 39 5.82 -0.29 0.69
C LEU A 39 5.21 0.25 -0.60
N PRO A 40 4.39 -0.55 -1.30
CA PRO A 40 3.58 0.00 -2.37
C PRO A 40 2.65 1.08 -1.80
N VAL A 41 2.22 2.00 -2.66
CA VAL A 41 1.28 3.06 -2.27
C VAL A 41 0.07 2.46 -1.57
N LEU A 42 -0.08 2.78 -0.27
CA LEU A 42 -1.20 2.31 0.52
C LEU A 42 -2.46 3.09 0.14
N LYS A 43 -3.49 2.38 -0.31
CA LYS A 43 -4.79 2.95 -0.63
C LYS A 43 -5.82 2.50 0.41
N ILE A 44 -6.50 3.45 1.03
CA ILE A 44 -7.65 3.16 1.89
C ILE A 44 -8.87 2.90 1.01
N GLU A 45 -9.46 1.72 1.16
CA GLU A 45 -10.75 1.39 0.56
C GLU A 45 -11.86 1.65 1.56
N VAL A 46 -12.87 2.41 1.15
CA VAL A 46 -14.02 2.77 1.99
C VAL A 46 -15.25 2.04 1.49
N SER A 47 -15.83 1.22 2.35
CA SER A 47 -17.11 0.54 2.10
C SER A 47 -18.20 1.16 2.96
N GLU A 48 -19.22 1.74 2.34
CA GLU A 48 -20.41 2.22 3.04
C GLU A 48 -21.42 1.09 3.20
N TYR A 49 -21.85 0.84 4.43
CA TYR A 49 -22.98 -0.04 4.71
C TYR A 49 -24.24 0.81 4.76
N GLN A 50 -25.22 0.48 3.91
CA GLN A 50 -26.51 1.18 3.90
C GLN A 50 -27.60 0.28 4.47
N VAL A 51 -28.32 0.80 5.45
CA VAL A 51 -29.49 0.14 6.03
C VAL A 51 -30.76 0.78 5.46
N HIS A 52 -31.49 -0.01 4.68
CA HIS A 52 -32.73 0.43 4.06
C HIS A 52 -33.93 0.04 4.92
N ALA A 53 -35.04 0.76 4.74
CA ALA A 53 -36.31 0.43 5.37
C ALA A 53 -37.43 0.33 4.34
N LYS A 54 -38.36 -0.60 4.54
CA LYS A 54 -39.54 -0.80 3.69
C LYS A 54 -40.81 -0.81 4.54
N LYS A 55 -41.84 -0.14 4.07
CA LYS A 55 -43.16 -0.13 4.71
C LYS A 55 -43.98 -1.32 4.19
N CYS A 56 -44.46 -2.17 5.11
CA CYS A 56 -45.36 -3.27 4.76
C CYS A 56 -46.69 -2.70 4.23
N PRO A 57 -47.19 -3.13 3.06
CA PRO A 57 -48.43 -2.61 2.52
C PRO A 57 -49.66 -3.00 3.37
N CYS A 58 -49.61 -4.16 4.02
CA CYS A 58 -50.72 -4.73 4.80
C CYS A 58 -50.79 -4.14 6.22
N SER A 59 -49.71 -4.22 6.98
CA SER A 59 -49.69 -3.77 8.39
C SER A 59 -49.26 -2.32 8.57
N LYS A 60 -48.78 -1.66 7.50
CA LYS A 60 -48.15 -0.33 7.52
C LYS A 60 -46.89 -0.22 8.40
N THR A 61 -46.42 -1.32 8.98
CA THR A 61 -45.19 -1.40 9.78
C THR A 61 -43.96 -1.09 8.93
N ILE A 62 -43.00 -0.36 9.48
CA ILE A 62 -41.70 -0.11 8.85
C ILE A 62 -40.74 -1.22 9.28
N ASN A 63 -40.23 -1.98 8.31
CA ASN A 63 -39.20 -2.98 8.52
C ASN A 63 -37.86 -2.37 8.10
N LYS A 64 -36.90 -2.30 9.03
CA LYS A 64 -35.57 -1.76 8.80
C LYS A 64 -34.55 -2.90 8.84
N GLY A 65 -33.55 -2.85 7.95
CA GLY A 65 -32.40 -3.74 8.06
C GLY A 65 -31.56 -3.46 9.31
N SER A 66 -30.51 -4.25 9.50
CA SER A 66 -29.51 -4.03 10.54
C SER A 66 -28.12 -4.01 9.93
N PHE A 67 -27.18 -3.35 10.62
CA PHE A 67 -25.78 -3.45 10.27
C PHE A 67 -25.26 -4.86 10.63
N PRO A 68 -24.29 -5.40 9.86
CA PRO A 68 -23.65 -6.66 10.20
C PRO A 68 -22.80 -6.52 11.47
N GLN A 69 -22.47 -7.64 12.09
CA GLN A 69 -21.59 -7.66 13.24
C GLN A 69 -20.24 -7.01 12.92
N GLY A 70 -19.78 -6.14 13.82
CA GLY A 70 -18.52 -5.42 13.65
C GLY A 70 -18.63 -4.10 12.88
N VAL A 71 -19.82 -3.70 12.42
CA VAL A 71 -20.11 -2.34 11.91
C VAL A 71 -20.97 -1.62 12.95
N SER A 72 -20.32 -0.99 13.93
CA SER A 72 -20.97 -0.42 15.11
C SER A 72 -20.87 1.11 15.21
N ALA A 73 -19.93 1.73 14.49
CA ALA A 73 -19.75 3.18 14.49
C ALA A 73 -20.09 3.79 13.12
N PRO A 74 -20.52 5.06 13.07
CA PRO A 74 -20.75 5.77 11.80
C PRO A 74 -19.51 5.81 10.89
N THR A 75 -18.32 5.77 11.48
CA THR A 75 -17.04 5.67 10.78
C THR A 75 -16.10 4.85 11.66
N GLN A 76 -15.41 3.87 11.07
CA GLN A 76 -14.45 3.02 11.78
C GLN A 76 -13.42 2.45 10.82
N TYR A 77 -12.24 2.13 11.36
CA TYR A 77 -11.26 1.35 10.64
C TYR A 77 -11.65 -0.14 10.64
N GLY A 78 -11.27 -0.82 9.55
CA GLY A 78 -11.45 -2.26 9.41
C GLY A 78 -10.21 -3.02 9.87
N LYS A 79 -10.37 -4.31 10.16
CA LYS A 79 -9.29 -5.18 10.68
C LYS A 79 -8.00 -5.18 9.85
N ARG A 80 -8.09 -5.01 8.52
CA ARG A 80 -6.91 -4.93 7.64
C ARG A 80 -6.09 -3.67 7.89
N PHE A 81 -6.76 -2.55 8.19
CA PHE A 81 -6.09 -1.30 8.52
C PHE A 81 -5.38 -1.41 9.87
N ASP A 82 -6.05 -1.99 10.87
CA ASP A 82 -5.44 -2.22 12.19
C ASP A 82 -4.21 -3.14 12.09
N ALA A 83 -4.32 -4.23 11.31
CA ALA A 83 -3.20 -5.13 11.06
C ALA A 83 -2.03 -4.43 10.35
N ALA A 84 -2.32 -3.50 9.42
CA ALA A 84 -1.29 -2.71 8.77
C ALA A 84 -0.57 -1.79 9.78
N ILE A 85 -1.29 -1.12 10.69
CA ILE A 85 -0.65 -0.30 11.74
C ILE A 85 0.32 -1.14 12.57
N VAL A 86 -0.12 -2.33 13.02
CA VAL A 86 0.72 -3.22 13.84
C VAL A 86 1.97 -3.65 13.06
N TYR A 87 1.82 -4.04 11.80
CA TYR A 87 2.93 -4.42 10.94
C TYR A 87 3.95 -3.27 10.78
N LEU A 88 3.47 -2.05 10.52
CA LEU A 88 4.30 -0.87 10.35
C LEU A 88 5.07 -0.50 11.62
N GLN A 89 4.43 -0.58 12.79
CA GLN A 89 5.07 -0.32 14.07
C GLN A 89 6.20 -1.31 14.39
N LEU A 90 6.04 -2.58 14.02
CA LEU A 90 7.09 -3.58 14.22
C LEU A 90 8.30 -3.36 13.29
N SER A 91 8.04 -2.88 12.06
CA SER A 91 9.10 -2.64 11.07
C SER A 91 10.00 -1.43 11.38
N SER A 92 9.57 -0.51 12.25
CA SER A 92 10.35 0.69 12.63
C SER A 92 11.38 0.43 13.73
N LEU A 93 11.48 -0.81 14.22
CA LEU A 93 12.40 -1.23 15.30
C LEU A 93 13.67 -1.93 14.79
N GLN A 94 13.93 -1.92 13.48
CA GLN A 94 15.10 -2.53 12.83
C GLN A 94 15.94 -1.48 12.11
#